data_AF-A0A920P9N8-F1
#
_entry.id   AF-A0A920P9N8-F1
#
_cell.length_a   1.000
_cell.length_b   1.000
_cell.length_c   1.000
_cell.angle_alpha   90.00
_cell.angle_beta   90.00
_cell.angle_gamma   90.00
#
_symmetry.space_group_name_H-M   'P 1'
#
loop_
_entity.id
_entity.type
_entity.pdbx_description
1 polymer ?
#
loop_
_entity_poly.entity_id
_entity_poly.type
_entity_poly.pdbx_seq_one_letter_code
_entity_poly.pdbx_strand_id
1 'polypeptide(L)'
;MNLICQARAEIGQDPDLAQSMYDANIKMLYLGVESNNAQNLLAVGKRQEPGQMERDLTTLNGMGFSVVAMTIIGLPYDTEESIMNLADWVTQNSRYQTANLLTPLPATSNWTDLKPLNENGHLLEEGEIRPYHLYTGRQFVHYDERWSMDESREIFDKYTARLTSIDTLYGRIFRILRSYRMRLAASGKDLGDTISSRIAEATETLKLWSDPMRLSARNWDTPCHLG
;
A
#
# COMPACT_ATOMS: atom_id res chain seq x y z
N MET A 1 -14.88 -0.29 0.11
CA MET A 1 -13.53 0.30 0.20
C MET A 1 -12.79 -0.40 1.30
N ASN A 2 -11.73 -1.15 0.98
CA ASN A 2 -11.00 -1.95 1.99
C ASN A 2 -10.22 -1.02 2.90
N LEU A 3 -10.38 -1.22 4.21
CA LEU A 3 -9.60 -0.53 5.23
C LEU A 3 -8.29 -1.29 5.46
N ILE A 4 -7.27 -0.50 5.82
CA ILE A 4 -5.93 -0.97 6.17
C ILE A 4 -5.74 -0.69 7.66
N CYS A 5 -5.19 -1.65 8.39
CA CYS A 5 -4.87 -1.50 9.80
C CYS A 5 -3.43 -1.93 10.06
N GLN A 6 -2.74 -1.22 10.96
CA GLN A 6 -1.49 -1.67 11.54
C GLN A 6 -1.74 -2.18 12.94
N ALA A 7 -1.25 -3.38 13.23
CA ALA A 7 -1.45 -4.00 14.52
C ALA A 7 -0.32 -5.00 14.82
N ARG A 8 -0.44 -5.67 15.97
CA ARG A 8 0.45 -6.77 16.31
C ARG A 8 -0.12 -8.10 15.79
N ALA A 9 0.75 -9.07 15.53
CA ALA A 9 0.37 -10.35 14.94
C ALA A 9 -0.56 -11.19 15.83
N GLU A 10 -0.54 -10.94 17.15
CA GLU A 10 -1.32 -11.66 18.15
C GLU A 10 -2.85 -11.56 17.92
N ILE A 11 -3.34 -10.70 17.02
CA ILE A 11 -4.73 -10.74 16.53
C ILE A 11 -5.10 -12.13 15.98
N GLY A 12 -4.14 -12.86 15.40
CA GLY A 12 -4.35 -14.23 14.93
C GLY A 12 -4.74 -15.23 16.04
N GLN A 13 -4.58 -14.84 17.31
CA GLN A 13 -4.93 -15.64 18.48
C GLN A 13 -6.36 -15.39 18.96
N ASP A 14 -7.02 -14.35 18.44
CA ASP A 14 -8.41 -13.98 18.75
C ASP A 14 -9.27 -14.01 17.47
N PRO A 15 -9.84 -15.18 17.13
CA PRO A 15 -10.66 -15.34 15.92
C PRO A 15 -11.89 -14.43 15.89
N ASP A 16 -12.48 -14.10 17.04
CA ASP A 16 -13.68 -13.25 17.12
C ASP A 16 -13.34 -11.80 16.80
N LEU A 17 -12.21 -11.30 17.33
CA LEU A 17 -11.68 -9.98 16.96
C LEU A 17 -11.29 -9.95 15.48
N ALA A 18 -10.56 -10.95 15.01
CA ALA A 18 -10.14 -11.04 13.61
C ALA A 18 -11.37 -11.09 12.67
N GLN A 19 -12.41 -11.85 13.01
CA GLN A 19 -13.65 -11.90 12.23
C GLN A 19 -14.36 -10.55 12.24
N SER A 20 -14.44 -9.89 13.40
CA SER A 20 -15.04 -8.56 13.52
C SER A 20 -14.31 -7.52 12.66
N MET A 21 -12.98 -7.55 12.64
CA MET A 21 -12.16 -6.71 11.77
C MET A 21 -12.44 -6.99 10.29
N TYR A 22 -12.53 -8.26 9.92
CA TYR A 22 -12.85 -8.68 8.56
C TYR A 22 -14.22 -8.16 8.14
N ASP A 23 -15.24 -8.31 8.98
CA ASP A 23 -16.62 -7.88 8.71
C ASP A 23 -16.74 -6.34 8.64
N ALA A 24 -15.91 -5.62 9.41
CA ALA A 24 -15.74 -4.18 9.31
C ALA A 24 -14.97 -3.72 8.03
N ASN A 25 -14.70 -4.64 7.11
CA ASN A 25 -13.99 -4.43 5.86
C ASN A 25 -12.52 -3.99 6.00
N ILE A 26 -11.89 -4.30 7.14
CA ILE A 26 -10.43 -4.26 7.28
C ILE A 26 -9.91 -5.53 6.61
N LYS A 27 -9.25 -5.39 5.46
CA LYS A 27 -8.81 -6.55 4.66
C LYS A 27 -7.29 -6.64 4.50
N MET A 28 -6.56 -5.63 4.93
CA MET A 28 -5.10 -5.60 4.87
C MET A 28 -4.53 -5.24 6.22
N LEU A 29 -3.63 -6.10 6.70
CA LEU A 29 -3.02 -5.97 8.02
C LEU A 29 -1.52 -5.78 7.89
N TYR A 30 -1.01 -4.68 8.40
CA TYR A 30 0.41 -4.42 8.57
C TYR A 30 0.82 -4.95 9.93
N LEU A 31 1.59 -6.03 9.95
CA LEU A 31 1.95 -6.76 11.17
C LEU A 31 3.47 -6.73 11.35
N GLY A 32 3.91 -6.35 12.55
CA GLY A 32 5.32 -6.40 12.92
C GLY A 32 5.79 -7.84 13.06
N VAL A 33 6.76 -8.24 12.24
CA VAL A 33 7.40 -9.55 12.26
C VAL A 33 8.87 -9.36 12.60
N GLU A 34 9.34 -10.08 13.59
CA GLU A 34 10.74 -10.04 14.03
C GLU A 34 11.36 -11.43 13.92
N SER A 35 12.70 -11.46 13.90
CA SER A 35 13.47 -12.70 13.91
C SER A 35 13.14 -13.53 15.15
N ASN A 36 12.94 -14.84 14.96
CA ASN A 36 12.79 -15.82 16.05
C ASN A 36 14.09 -16.09 16.81
N ASN A 37 15.17 -15.34 16.57
CA ASN A 37 16.39 -15.45 17.35
C ASN A 37 16.05 -15.13 18.82
N ALA A 38 16.12 -16.15 19.68
CA ALA A 38 15.80 -16.04 21.09
C ALA A 38 16.58 -14.92 21.80
N GLN A 39 17.82 -14.63 21.37
CA GLN A 39 18.63 -13.54 21.92
C GLN A 39 18.12 -12.17 21.47
N ASN A 40 17.65 -12.04 20.23
CA ASN A 40 16.98 -10.82 19.77
C ASN A 40 15.63 -10.64 20.47
N LEU A 41 14.82 -11.69 20.61
CA LEU A 41 13.55 -11.66 21.34
C LEU A 41 13.74 -11.19 22.80
N LEU A 42 14.83 -11.62 23.46
CA LEU A 42 15.24 -11.12 24.77
C LEU A 42 15.68 -9.65 24.73
N ALA A 43 16.50 -9.25 23.75
CA ALA A 43 16.99 -7.87 23.60
C ALA A 43 15.86 -6.87 23.29
N VAL A 44 14.83 -7.28 22.56
CA VAL A 44 13.66 -6.44 22.23
C VAL A 44 12.51 -6.61 23.24
N GLY A 45 12.69 -7.42 24.29
CA GLY A 45 11.72 -7.59 25.37
C GLY A 45 10.43 -8.30 24.96
N LYS A 46 10.43 -9.08 23.87
CA LYS A 46 9.25 -9.82 23.40
C LYS A 46 9.25 -11.26 23.92
N ARG A 47 8.19 -11.63 24.63
CA ARG A 47 7.89 -13.02 24.97
C ARG A 47 6.95 -13.58 23.91
N GLN A 48 7.50 -14.16 22.84
CA GLN A 48 6.73 -14.94 21.86
C GLN A 48 7.14 -16.40 21.94
N GLU A 49 6.15 -17.29 22.03
CA GLU A 49 6.36 -18.73 21.99
C GLU A 49 6.86 -19.16 20.60
N PRO A 50 7.80 -20.12 20.51
CA PRO A 50 8.27 -20.64 19.22
C PRO A 50 7.10 -21.06 18.29
N GLY A 51 7.16 -20.61 17.04
CA GLY A 51 6.15 -20.90 16.02
C GLY A 51 4.81 -20.19 16.21
N GLN A 52 4.63 -19.35 17.24
CA GLN A 52 3.37 -18.61 17.43
C GLN A 52 3.10 -17.64 16.27
N MET A 53 4.13 -16.92 15.83
CA MET A 53 4.02 -16.01 14.69
C MET A 53 3.53 -16.73 13.42
N GLU A 54 4.06 -17.91 13.12
CA GLU A 54 3.64 -18.70 11.96
C GLU A 54 2.16 -19.09 12.04
N ARG A 55 1.70 -19.52 13.23
CA ARG A 55 0.29 -19.85 13.48
C ARG A 55 -0.62 -18.64 13.31
N ASP A 56 -0.21 -17.50 13.85
CA ASP A 56 -0.97 -16.25 13.78
C ASP A 56 -1.13 -15.79 12.33
N LEU A 57 -0.03 -15.74 11.58
CA LEU A 57 -0.05 -15.36 10.16
C LEU A 57 -0.84 -16.36 9.30
N THR A 58 -0.68 -17.66 9.54
CA THR A 58 -1.44 -18.72 8.85
C THR A 58 -2.94 -18.56 9.08
N THR A 59 -3.35 -18.29 10.32
CA THR A 59 -4.75 -18.09 10.68
C THR A 59 -5.33 -16.88 9.95
N LEU A 60 -4.64 -15.73 10.00
CA LEU A 60 -5.09 -14.50 9.34
C LEU A 60 -5.16 -14.64 7.81
N ASN A 61 -4.18 -15.30 7.20
CA ASN A 61 -4.22 -15.61 5.77
C ASN A 61 -5.41 -16.53 5.42
N GLY A 62 -5.70 -17.54 6.25
CA GLY A 62 -6.84 -18.44 6.09
C GLY A 62 -8.20 -17.73 6.19
N MET A 63 -8.29 -16.65 6.96
CA MET A 63 -9.48 -15.79 7.05
C MET A 63 -9.63 -14.82 5.88
N GLY A 64 -8.66 -14.77 4.96
CA GLY A 64 -8.71 -13.92 3.75
C GLY A 64 -8.10 -12.52 3.93
N PHE A 65 -7.38 -12.26 5.02
CA PHE A 65 -6.61 -11.02 5.14
C PHE A 65 -5.43 -11.00 4.15
N SER A 66 -5.13 -9.83 3.60
CA SER A 66 -3.85 -9.55 2.95
C SER A 66 -2.85 -9.10 4.00
N VAL A 67 -2.01 -10.02 4.48
CA VAL A 67 -0.94 -9.70 5.43
C VAL A 67 0.21 -8.99 4.74
N VAL A 68 0.64 -7.87 5.34
CA VAL A 68 1.88 -7.15 5.04
C VAL A 68 2.81 -7.32 6.23
N ALA A 69 3.91 -8.06 6.06
CA ALA A 69 4.91 -8.22 7.11
C ALA A 69 5.83 -6.99 7.15
N MET A 70 5.97 -6.39 8.31
CA MET A 70 6.91 -5.30 8.56
C MET A 70 8.08 -5.85 9.38
N THR A 71 9.28 -5.84 8.81
CA THR A 71 10.47 -6.39 9.47
C THR A 71 11.45 -5.29 9.88
N ILE A 72 12.05 -5.49 11.06
CA ILE A 72 13.24 -4.78 11.49
C ILE A 72 14.38 -5.79 11.48
N ILE A 73 15.43 -5.50 10.70
CA ILE A 73 16.64 -6.32 10.58
C ILE A 73 17.85 -5.55 11.11
N GLY A 74 18.97 -6.25 11.32
CA GLY A 74 20.17 -5.64 11.87
C GLY A 74 20.08 -5.42 13.38
N LEU A 75 19.30 -6.24 14.08
CA LEU A 75 19.30 -6.31 15.54
C LEU A 75 20.64 -6.85 16.05
N PRO A 76 21.04 -6.60 17.32
CA PRO A 76 22.40 -6.90 17.82
C PRO A 76 22.91 -8.33 17.59
N TYR A 77 22.03 -9.33 17.53
CA TYR A 77 22.41 -10.74 17.32
C TYR A 77 22.04 -11.29 15.94
N ASP A 78 21.61 -10.43 15.01
CA ASP A 78 21.43 -10.85 13.62
C ASP A 78 22.76 -11.21 12.94
N THR A 79 22.71 -12.16 12.02
CA THR A 79 23.76 -12.45 11.06
C THR A 79 23.21 -12.25 9.66
N GLU A 80 24.07 -12.13 8.64
CA GLU A 80 23.58 -12.07 7.25
C GLU A 80 22.74 -13.31 6.91
N GLU A 81 23.17 -14.48 7.39
CA GLU A 81 22.41 -15.73 7.27
C GLU A 81 21.04 -15.65 7.93
N SER A 82 20.93 -15.17 9.17
CA SER A 82 19.63 -15.07 9.86
C SER A 82 18.70 -14.05 9.18
N ILE A 83 19.25 -12.97 8.64
CA ILE A 83 18.51 -11.96 7.87
C ILE A 83 17.98 -12.57 6.56
N MET A 84 18.80 -13.33 5.84
CA MET A 84 18.35 -13.99 4.61
C MET A 84 17.31 -15.08 4.90
N ASN A 85 17.49 -15.86 5.96
CA ASN A 85 16.50 -16.85 6.40
C ASN A 85 15.17 -16.20 6.78
N LEU A 86 15.21 -15.01 7.42
CA LEU A 86 14.00 -14.23 7.68
C LEU A 86 13.31 -13.83 6.38
N ALA A 87 14.05 -13.42 5.34
CA ALA A 87 13.48 -13.05 4.03
C ALA A 87 12.71 -14.23 3.42
N ASP A 88 13.34 -15.40 3.41
CA ASP A 88 12.76 -16.63 2.86
C ASP A 88 11.51 -17.06 3.65
N TRP A 89 11.51 -16.85 4.97
CA TRP A 89 10.38 -17.16 5.83
C TRP A 89 9.21 -16.17 5.67
N VAL A 90 9.47 -14.85 5.66
CA VAL A 90 8.38 -13.85 5.57
C VAL A 90 7.66 -13.88 4.23
N THR A 91 8.38 -14.22 3.15
CA THR A 91 7.79 -14.32 1.80
C THR A 91 6.85 -15.51 1.65
N GLN A 92 7.02 -16.56 2.46
CA GLN A 92 6.10 -17.70 2.52
C GLN A 92 4.84 -17.39 3.36
N ASN A 93 4.94 -16.49 4.33
CA ASN A 93 3.92 -16.25 5.34
C ASN A 93 3.15 -14.94 5.19
N SER A 94 3.52 -14.10 4.23
CA SER A 94 2.86 -12.81 3.98
C SER A 94 2.81 -12.48 2.49
N ARG A 95 1.83 -11.66 2.10
CA ARG A 95 1.62 -11.31 0.68
C ARG A 95 2.55 -10.20 0.22
N TYR A 96 2.85 -9.26 1.11
CA TYR A 96 3.74 -8.14 0.87
C TYR A 96 4.65 -7.94 2.07
N GLN A 97 5.80 -7.33 1.85
CA GLN A 97 6.76 -7.07 2.91
C GLN A 97 7.29 -5.64 2.85
N THR A 98 7.64 -5.13 4.01
CA THR A 98 8.38 -3.87 4.20
C THR A 98 9.52 -4.14 5.18
N ALA A 99 10.62 -3.41 5.04
CA ALA A 99 11.84 -3.68 5.76
C ALA A 99 12.51 -2.38 6.16
N ASN A 100 13.01 -2.31 7.39
CA ASN A 100 13.94 -1.29 7.85
C ASN A 100 15.11 -1.97 8.58
N LEU A 101 16.32 -1.44 8.43
CA LEU A 101 17.39 -1.65 9.38
C LEU A 101 17.10 -0.91 10.69
N LEU A 102 17.58 -1.48 11.79
CA LEU A 102 17.53 -0.85 13.10
C LEU A 102 18.06 0.60 13.01
N THR A 103 17.17 1.55 13.25
CA THR A 103 17.46 2.98 13.14
C THR A 103 17.10 3.65 14.45
N PRO A 104 18.06 4.24 15.19
CA PRO A 104 17.76 4.99 16.40
C PRO A 104 17.05 6.29 16.02
N LEU A 105 15.73 6.32 16.14
CA LEU A 105 14.94 7.53 15.94
C LEU A 105 14.84 8.35 17.24
N PRO A 106 14.66 9.69 17.16
CA PRO A 106 14.44 10.51 18.35
C PRO A 106 13.31 9.94 19.21
N ALA A 107 13.53 9.91 20.53
CA ALA A 107 12.60 9.40 21.53
C ALA A 107 12.30 7.87 21.49
N THR A 108 13.13 7.06 20.83
CA THR A 108 13.10 5.60 21.02
C THR A 108 14.08 5.15 22.11
N SER A 109 13.87 3.97 22.68
CA SER A 109 14.77 3.40 23.72
C SER A 109 16.21 3.33 23.26
N ASN A 110 16.42 2.98 21.99
CA ASN A 110 17.75 2.74 21.43
C ASN A 110 18.45 4.05 20.99
N TRP A 111 17.80 5.22 21.18
CA TRP A 111 18.35 6.52 20.81
C TRP A 111 19.66 6.85 21.52
N THR A 112 19.72 6.52 22.81
CA THR A 112 20.84 6.84 23.71
C THR A 112 21.87 5.72 23.75
N ASP A 113 21.42 4.47 23.57
CA ASP A 113 22.28 3.29 23.71
C ASP A 113 23.16 3.05 22.47
N LEU A 114 22.68 3.45 21.29
CA LEU A 114 23.40 3.28 20.03
C LEU A 114 24.26 4.52 19.71
N LYS A 115 25.56 4.30 19.51
CA LYS A 115 26.52 5.36 19.19
C LYS A 115 26.30 5.85 17.75
N PRO A 116 25.94 7.11 17.49
CA PRO A 116 25.65 7.58 16.14
C PRO A 116 26.89 7.67 15.24
N LEU A 117 26.65 7.58 13.92
CA LEU A 117 27.65 7.85 12.89
C LEU A 117 27.40 9.20 12.20
N ASN A 118 28.46 9.81 11.68
CA ASN A 118 28.40 10.95 10.77
C ASN A 118 28.13 10.48 9.32
N GLU A 119 28.09 11.43 8.37
CA GLU A 119 27.76 11.14 6.97
C GLU A 119 28.74 10.19 6.25
N ASN A 120 29.97 10.10 6.74
CA ASN A 120 31.02 9.27 6.18
C ASN A 120 31.12 7.89 6.86
N GLY A 121 30.19 7.58 7.79
CA GLY A 121 30.21 6.32 8.53
C GLY A 121 31.21 6.26 9.69
N HIS A 122 31.84 7.38 10.05
CA HIS A 122 32.67 7.46 11.26
C HIS A 122 31.81 7.78 12.49
N LEU A 123 32.31 7.50 13.70
CA LEU A 123 31.63 7.92 14.93
C LEU A 123 31.40 9.43 14.92
N LEU A 124 30.18 9.84 15.27
CA LEU A 124 29.80 11.25 15.35
C LEU A 124 30.60 11.94 16.47
N GLU A 125 31.26 13.05 16.15
CA GLU A 125 32.03 13.83 17.12
C GLU A 125 31.15 14.79 17.95
N GLU A 126 31.68 15.27 19.07
CA GLU A 126 30.97 16.21 19.92
C GLU A 126 30.70 17.54 19.17
N GLY A 127 29.45 17.98 19.16
CA GLY A 127 29.02 19.19 18.45
C GLY A 127 28.60 18.96 16.99
N GLU A 128 28.82 17.77 16.43
CA GLU A 128 28.30 17.42 15.10
C GLU A 128 26.80 17.10 15.15
N ILE A 129 26.13 17.38 14.03
CA ILE A 129 24.71 17.08 13.86
C ILE A 129 24.58 15.70 13.22
N ARG A 130 23.72 14.84 13.78
CA ARG A 130 23.37 13.56 13.17
C ARG A 130 22.91 13.77 11.72
N PRO A 131 23.37 12.95 10.75
CA PRO A 131 23.02 13.11 9.34
C PRO A 131 21.58 12.61 9.09
N TYR A 132 20.56 13.37 9.51
CA TYR A 132 19.15 12.95 9.50
C TYR A 132 18.62 12.53 8.12
N HIS A 133 19.23 13.02 7.03
CA HIS A 133 18.90 12.59 5.67
C HIS A 133 19.23 11.10 5.41
N LEU A 134 20.08 10.48 6.24
CA LEU A 134 20.42 9.06 6.19
C LEU A 134 19.52 8.19 7.09
N TYR A 135 18.62 8.76 7.90
CA TYR A 135 17.78 8.02 8.85
C TYR A 135 16.54 7.44 8.14
N THR A 136 16.78 6.69 7.07
CA THR A 136 15.75 6.15 6.16
C THR A 136 15.41 4.68 6.43
N GLY A 137 16.13 4.02 7.34
CA GLY A 137 16.01 2.57 7.56
C GLY A 137 16.73 1.72 6.51
N ARG A 138 17.54 2.31 5.62
CA ARG A 138 18.23 1.57 4.53
C ARG A 138 19.71 1.29 4.78
N GLN A 139 20.26 1.86 5.85
CA GLN A 139 21.62 1.63 6.32
C GLN A 139 21.69 1.88 7.82
N PHE A 140 22.75 1.42 8.45
CA PHE A 140 23.10 1.84 9.78
C PHE A 140 23.55 3.29 9.81
N VAL A 141 23.00 4.02 10.76
CA VAL A 141 23.40 5.38 11.15
C VAL A 141 23.96 5.40 12.58
N HIS A 142 24.34 4.22 13.05
CA HIS A 142 24.94 3.96 14.35
C HIS A 142 26.06 2.93 14.18
N TYR A 143 27.01 2.96 15.11
CA TYR A 143 28.10 2.00 15.17
C TYR A 143 27.56 0.61 15.48
N ASP A 144 28.03 -0.35 14.71
CA ASP A 144 27.85 -1.77 14.93
C ASP A 144 29.21 -2.46 14.74
N GLU A 145 29.49 -3.48 15.55
CA GLU A 145 30.77 -4.21 15.48
C GLU A 145 30.86 -5.14 14.26
N ARG A 146 29.71 -5.51 13.67
CA ARG A 146 29.62 -6.49 12.58
C ARG A 146 29.69 -5.85 11.21
N TRP A 147 29.05 -4.69 11.03
CA TRP A 147 28.87 -4.07 9.72
C TRP A 147 29.06 -2.55 9.78
N SER A 148 29.81 -2.04 8.82
CA SER A 148 29.86 -0.62 8.49
C SER A 148 28.54 -0.11 7.91
N MET A 149 28.42 1.21 7.77
CA MET A 149 27.28 1.85 7.10
C MET A 149 27.06 1.28 5.69
N ASP A 150 28.11 1.13 4.90
CA ASP A 150 27.99 0.66 3.52
C ASP A 150 27.69 -0.84 3.45
N GLU A 151 28.35 -1.68 4.26
CA GLU A 151 28.05 -3.12 4.33
C GLU A 151 26.60 -3.36 4.76
N SER A 152 26.09 -2.59 5.73
CA SER A 152 24.69 -2.69 6.14
C SER A 152 23.72 -2.33 5.00
N ARG A 153 24.07 -1.37 4.15
CA ARG A 153 23.29 -1.02 2.96
C ARG A 153 23.26 -2.17 1.96
N GLU A 154 24.39 -2.81 1.71
CA GLU A 154 24.46 -3.99 0.85
C GLU A 154 23.61 -5.15 1.38
N ILE A 155 23.62 -5.38 2.69
CA ILE A 155 22.76 -6.39 3.34
C ILE A 155 21.29 -6.03 3.16
N PHE A 156 20.92 -4.77 3.35
CA PHE A 156 19.55 -4.30 3.13
C PHE A 156 19.10 -4.51 1.68
N ASP A 157 19.95 -4.20 0.70
CA ASP A 157 19.64 -4.40 -0.71
C ASP A 157 19.49 -5.90 -1.05
N LYS A 158 20.37 -6.77 -0.52
CA LYS A 158 20.23 -8.24 -0.64
C LYS A 158 18.91 -8.73 -0.03
N TYR A 159 18.56 -8.25 1.16
CA TYR A 159 17.32 -8.61 1.85
C TYR A 159 16.09 -8.20 1.05
N THR A 160 16.01 -6.91 0.68
CA THR A 160 14.85 -6.35 -0.03
C THR A 160 14.69 -6.87 -1.44
N ALA A 161 15.77 -7.29 -2.11
CA ALA A 161 15.70 -7.95 -3.42
C ALA A 161 14.93 -9.28 -3.40
N ARG A 162 14.83 -9.94 -2.24
CA ARG A 162 14.04 -11.18 -2.06
C ARG A 162 12.56 -10.91 -1.77
N LEU A 163 12.21 -9.69 -1.39
CA LEU A 163 10.88 -9.36 -0.90
C LEU A 163 9.91 -8.98 -2.02
N THR A 164 8.62 -9.21 -1.77
CA THR A 164 7.55 -8.63 -2.57
C THR A 164 7.13 -7.30 -1.95
N SER A 165 7.71 -6.19 -2.43
CA SER A 165 7.38 -4.85 -1.93
C SER A 165 5.89 -4.52 -2.13
N ILE A 166 5.29 -3.86 -1.12
CA ILE A 166 3.95 -3.30 -1.22
C ILE A 166 3.81 -2.23 -2.30
N ASP A 167 4.91 -1.57 -2.70
CA ASP A 167 4.92 -0.59 -3.78
C ASP A 167 4.48 -1.21 -5.11
N THR A 168 4.70 -2.52 -5.28
CA THR A 168 4.22 -3.26 -6.46
C THR A 168 2.69 -3.28 -6.53
N LEU A 169 2.01 -3.36 -5.38
CA LEU A 169 0.56 -3.27 -5.29
C LEU A 169 0.09 -1.86 -5.63
N TYR A 170 0.66 -0.83 -4.99
CA TYR A 170 0.28 0.55 -5.24
C TYR A 170 0.53 0.96 -6.69
N GLY A 171 1.65 0.53 -7.29
CA GLY A 171 1.95 0.73 -8.70
C GLY A 171 0.97 0.02 -9.65
N ARG A 172 0.45 -1.15 -9.28
CA ARG A 172 -0.63 -1.83 -10.04
C ARG A 172 -1.94 -1.04 -9.93
N ILE A 173 -2.34 -0.65 -8.72
CA ILE A 173 -3.55 0.13 -8.47
C ILE A 173 -3.49 1.45 -9.23
N PHE A 174 -2.37 2.17 -9.17
CA PHE A 174 -2.21 3.44 -9.87
C PHE A 174 -2.29 3.29 -11.40
N ARG A 175 -1.70 2.23 -11.97
CA ARG A 175 -1.84 1.92 -13.41
C ARG A 175 -3.27 1.61 -13.81
N ILE A 176 -4.00 0.89 -12.97
CA ILE A 176 -5.42 0.59 -13.18
C ILE A 176 -6.23 1.89 -13.14
N LEU A 177 -6.07 2.71 -12.10
CA LEU A 177 -6.75 4.00 -11.97
C LEU A 177 -6.44 4.94 -13.14
N ARG A 178 -5.18 5.01 -13.58
CA ARG A 178 -4.78 5.76 -14.77
C ARG A 178 -5.50 5.26 -16.02
N SER A 179 -5.56 3.93 -16.21
CA SER A 179 -6.28 3.32 -17.33
C SER A 179 -7.78 3.62 -17.31
N TYR A 180 -8.41 3.58 -16.13
CA TYR A 180 -9.82 3.95 -15.96
C TYR A 180 -10.05 5.44 -16.25
N ARG A 181 -9.19 6.33 -15.77
CA ARG A 181 -9.28 7.77 -16.05
C ARG A 181 -9.14 8.06 -17.55
N MET A 182 -8.22 7.37 -18.23
CA MET A 182 -8.05 7.46 -19.69
C MET A 182 -9.29 6.93 -20.44
N ARG A 183 -9.88 5.81 -20.00
CA ARG A 183 -11.12 5.27 -20.57
C ARG A 183 -12.31 6.21 -20.37
N LEU A 184 -12.45 6.82 -19.19
CA LEU A 184 -13.48 7.83 -18.93
C LEU A 184 -13.26 9.10 -19.77
N ALA A 185 -12.01 9.52 -19.98
CA ALA A 185 -11.69 10.65 -20.86
C ALA A 185 -11.96 10.36 -22.34
N ALA A 186 -11.65 9.15 -22.81
CA ALA A 186 -11.96 8.70 -24.17
C ALA A 186 -13.47 8.52 -24.37
N SER A 187 -14.13 7.84 -23.43
CA SER A 187 -15.58 7.64 -23.45
C SER A 187 -16.35 8.94 -23.23
N GLY A 188 -15.81 9.94 -22.54
CA GLY A 188 -16.43 11.26 -22.41
C GLY A 188 -16.43 12.05 -23.71
N LYS A 189 -15.47 11.77 -24.60
CA LYS A 189 -15.45 12.28 -25.97
C LYS A 189 -16.51 11.56 -26.83
N ASP A 190 -16.58 10.24 -26.74
CA ASP A 190 -17.59 9.43 -27.44
C ASP A 190 -19.03 9.63 -26.91
N LEU A 191 -19.21 9.90 -25.61
CA LEU A 191 -20.51 10.22 -25.02
C LEU A 191 -21.02 11.58 -25.49
N GLY A 192 -20.12 12.56 -25.63
CA GLY A 192 -20.45 13.88 -26.18
C GLY A 192 -20.97 13.79 -27.61
N ASP A 193 -20.32 12.96 -28.43
CA ASP A 193 -20.71 12.75 -29.83
C ASP A 193 -21.99 11.90 -29.95
N THR A 194 -22.17 10.89 -29.08
CA THR A 194 -23.37 10.02 -29.08
C THR A 194 -24.61 10.71 -28.49
N ILE A 195 -24.44 11.57 -27.49
CA ILE A 195 -25.55 12.36 -26.93
C ILE A 195 -25.92 13.48 -27.91
N SER A 196 -24.94 14.14 -28.54
CA SER A 196 -25.21 15.18 -29.54
C SER A 196 -25.90 14.60 -30.78
N SER A 197 -25.51 13.42 -31.25
CA SER A 197 -26.18 12.75 -32.38
C SER A 197 -27.60 12.32 -32.05
N ARG A 198 -27.83 11.77 -30.85
CA ARG A 198 -29.19 11.38 -30.40
C ARG A 198 -30.10 12.58 -30.11
N ILE A 199 -29.55 13.69 -29.62
CA ILE A 199 -30.31 14.93 -29.44
C ILE A 199 -30.66 15.54 -30.80
N ALA A 200 -29.75 15.52 -31.77
CA ALA A 200 -30.00 15.96 -33.14
C ALA A 200 -31.08 15.11 -33.83
N GLU A 201 -31.00 13.78 -33.71
CA GLU A 201 -32.02 12.85 -34.22
C GLU A 201 -33.39 13.11 -33.57
N ALA A 202 -33.42 13.26 -32.23
CA ALA A 202 -34.64 13.54 -31.49
C ALA A 202 -35.25 14.92 -31.82
N THR A 203 -34.41 15.93 -32.08
CA THR A 203 -34.89 17.25 -32.52
C THR A 203 -35.35 17.26 -33.97
N GLU A 204 -34.79 16.44 -34.86
CA GLU A 204 -35.34 16.22 -36.22
C GLU A 204 -36.67 15.48 -36.19
N THR A 205 -36.81 14.43 -35.37
CA THR A 205 -38.08 13.70 -35.22
C THR A 205 -39.18 14.58 -34.60
N LEU A 206 -38.83 15.41 -33.60
CA LEU A 206 -39.75 16.39 -33.03
C LEU A 206 -40.14 17.48 -34.03
N LYS A 207 -39.22 17.95 -34.89
CA LYS A 207 -39.53 18.90 -35.98
C LYS A 207 -40.47 18.30 -37.02
N LEU A 208 -40.32 17.01 -37.35
CA LEU A 208 -41.25 16.30 -38.23
C LEU A 208 -42.66 16.15 -37.62
N TRP A 209 -42.75 16.00 -36.30
CA TRP A 209 -44.02 15.89 -35.58
C TRP A 209 -44.68 17.24 -35.28
N SER A 210 -43.90 18.32 -35.19
CA SER A 210 -44.37 19.66 -34.85
C SER A 210 -44.80 20.51 -36.05
N ASP A 211 -44.92 19.94 -37.25
CA ASP A 211 -45.36 20.67 -38.45
C ASP A 211 -46.69 20.10 -39.03
N PRO A 212 -47.86 20.36 -38.40
CA PRO A 212 -49.16 19.97 -38.95
C PRO A 212 -49.64 20.89 -40.09
N MET A 213 -48.88 21.92 -40.46
CA MET A 213 -49.41 23.06 -41.23
C MET A 213 -48.89 23.16 -42.66
N ARG A 214 -48.93 22.05 -43.40
CA ARG A 214 -48.95 22.07 -44.89
C ARG A 214 -50.10 21.29 -45.53
N LEU A 215 -51.04 20.75 -44.74
CA LEU A 215 -52.20 19.99 -45.26
C LEU A 215 -53.54 20.73 -45.27
N SER A 216 -53.64 21.97 -44.78
CA SER A 216 -54.93 22.67 -44.68
C SER A 216 -55.00 24.09 -45.28
N ALA A 217 -53.99 24.54 -46.03
CA ALA A 217 -53.99 25.88 -46.64
C ALA A 217 -54.01 25.85 -48.19
N ARG A 218 -54.78 24.92 -48.78
CA ARG A 218 -55.29 25.06 -50.15
C ARG A 218 -56.73 24.59 -50.22
N ASN A 219 -57.55 25.46 -50.81
CA ASN A 219 -58.99 25.39 -51.02
C ASN A 219 -59.78 25.90 -49.81
N TRP A 220 -60.27 27.13 -49.90
CA TRP A 220 -61.71 27.46 -49.90
C TRP A 220 -61.86 28.98 -50.17
N ASP A 221 -61.50 29.40 -51.39
CA ASP A 221 -62.10 30.59 -52.01
C ASP A 221 -63.33 30.12 -52.78
N THR A 222 -64.53 30.46 -52.33
CA THR A 222 -65.70 30.73 -53.19
C THR A 222 -66.83 31.41 -52.40
N PRO A 223 -67.63 32.30 -53.04
CA PRO A 223 -68.41 33.35 -52.35
C PRO A 223 -69.93 33.09 -52.31
N CYS A 224 -70.65 34.04 -51.67
CA CYS A 224 -72.10 34.34 -51.79
C CYS A 224 -73.07 33.44 -50.97
N HIS A 225 -74.23 33.86 -50.46
CA HIS A 225 -74.99 35.12 -50.36
C HIS A 225 -76.16 34.89 -49.36
N LEU A 226 -76.59 35.96 -48.67
CA LEU A 226 -77.96 36.36 -48.28
C LEU A 226 -79.00 35.32 -47.79
N GLY A 227 -79.57 35.63 -46.62
CA GLY A 227 -80.82 35.12 -46.07
C GLY A 227 -81.05 35.68 -44.67
#